data_AF-A0A0F9C988-F1
#
_entry.id   AF-A0A0F9C988-F1
#
_cell.length_a   1.000
_cell.length_b   1.000
_cell.length_c   1.000
_cell.angle_alpha   90.00
_cell.angle_beta   90.00
_cell.angle_gamma   90.00
#
_symmetry.space_group_name_H-M   'P 1'
#
loop_
_entity.id
_entity.type
_entity.pdbx_description
1 polymer ?
#
loop_
_entity_poly.entity_id
_entity_poly.type
_entity_poly.pdbx_seq_one_letter_code
_entity_poly.pdbx_strand_id
1 'polypeptide(L)'
;LLLRWVDRKITALVQWRVGPPWYQPAVDVLKLMGKENMMPVTARGTGFMLAPVIALGATGVAAAVLWGAIVRPDGGFIGDLIVVIYLLMIPALMTILGASSSGNPHAAVGASREMKLLLSYELPLLLVILVAVARSAATAGGGWRIRQGARAGLGDRMGRQSVERDR
;
A
#
# COMPACT_ATOMS: atom_id res chain seq x y z
N LEU A 1 -8.18 -14.15 9.19
CA LEU A 1 -7.95 -15.58 9.50
C LEU A 1 -8.05 -16.48 8.26
N LEU A 2 -9.11 -16.36 7.45
CA LEU A 2 -9.28 -17.14 6.21
C LEU A 2 -8.08 -17.02 5.24
N LEU A 3 -7.58 -15.80 4.99
CA LEU A 3 -6.42 -15.59 4.12
C LEU A 3 -5.16 -16.35 4.59
N ARG A 4 -4.92 -16.43 5.91
CA ARG A 4 -3.80 -17.19 6.48
C ARG A 4 -3.97 -18.70 6.33
N TRP A 5 -5.21 -19.19 6.36
CA TRP A 5 -5.49 -20.59 6.06
C TRP A 5 -5.21 -20.90 4.59
N VAL A 6 -5.73 -20.06 3.67
CA VAL A 6 -5.53 -20.22 2.23
C VAL A 6 -4.04 -20.22 1.87
N ASP A 7 -3.28 -19.25 2.37
CA ASP A 7 -1.82 -19.17 2.17
C ASP A 7 -1.12 -20.48 2.55
N ARG A 8 -1.37 -20.98 3.78
CA ARG A 8 -0.79 -22.26 4.25
C ARG A 8 -1.24 -23.46 3.43
N LYS A 9 -2.47 -23.45 2.92
CA LYS A 9 -3.00 -24.52 2.06
C LYS A 9 -2.30 -24.52 0.69
N ILE A 10 -2.11 -23.35 0.10
CA ILE A 10 -1.40 -23.17 -1.18
C ILE A 10 0.07 -23.58 -1.02
N THR A 11 0.76 -23.12 0.03
CA THR A 11 2.16 -23.51 0.28
C THR A 11 2.31 -25.01 0.44
N ALA A 12 1.37 -25.67 1.12
CA ALA A 12 1.37 -27.11 1.28
C ALA A 12 1.18 -27.86 -0.05
N LEU A 13 0.28 -27.35 -0.91
CA LEU A 13 0.08 -27.88 -2.26
C LEU A 13 1.35 -27.79 -3.10
N VAL A 14 2.04 -26.63 -3.09
CA VAL A 14 3.31 -26.44 -3.81
C VAL A 14 4.41 -27.37 -3.31
N GLN A 15 4.42 -27.65 -2.01
CA GLN A 15 5.40 -28.53 -1.37
C GLN A 15 5.01 -30.01 -1.41
N TRP A 16 3.95 -30.39 -2.14
CA TRP A 16 3.46 -31.77 -2.20
C TRP A 16 3.18 -32.40 -0.82
N ARG A 17 2.66 -31.60 0.12
CA ARG A 17 2.24 -32.06 1.44
C ARG A 17 0.79 -31.70 1.73
N VAL A 18 0.17 -32.43 2.66
CA VAL A 18 -1.19 -32.13 3.09
C VAL A 18 -1.21 -30.87 3.96
N GLY A 19 -1.95 -29.85 3.51
CA GLY A 19 -2.08 -28.58 4.24
C GLY A 19 -3.05 -28.65 5.42
N PRO A 20 -2.92 -27.71 6.37
CA PRO A 20 -3.62 -27.71 7.66
C PRO A 20 -5.15 -27.55 7.54
N PRO A 21 -5.93 -27.97 8.56
CA PRO A 21 -7.38 -27.80 8.59
C PRO A 21 -7.79 -26.33 8.76
N TRP A 22 -9.06 -26.01 8.45
CA TRP A 22 -9.58 -24.63 8.38
C TRP A 22 -9.57 -23.88 9.71
N TYR A 23 -9.74 -24.59 10.83
CA TYR A 23 -9.74 -24.01 12.18
C TYR A 23 -8.33 -23.75 12.74
N GLN A 24 -7.28 -24.25 12.09
CA GLN A 24 -5.91 -24.17 12.60
C GLN A 24 -5.45 -22.72 12.88
N PRO A 25 -5.67 -21.73 11.99
CA PRO A 25 -5.22 -20.37 12.28
C PRO A 25 -5.95 -19.71 13.45
N ALA A 26 -7.18 -20.13 13.76
CA ALA A 26 -7.91 -19.65 14.93
C ALA A 26 -7.30 -20.23 16.22
N VAL A 27 -6.97 -21.53 16.22
CA VAL A 27 -6.29 -22.20 17.34
C VAL A 27 -4.89 -21.61 17.57
N ASP A 28 -4.16 -21.29 16.51
CA ASP A 28 -2.83 -20.70 16.62
C ASP A 28 -2.88 -19.32 17.31
N VAL A 29 -3.90 -18.49 16.99
CA VAL A 29 -4.11 -17.20 17.68
C VAL A 29 -4.46 -17.42 19.14
N LEU A 30 -5.42 -18.30 19.44
CA LEU A 30 -5.83 -18.58 20.82
C LEU A 30 -4.66 -19.09 21.67
N LYS A 31 -3.82 -19.94 21.08
CA LYS A 31 -2.60 -20.45 21.71
C LYS A 31 -1.59 -19.34 22.02
N LEU A 32 -1.44 -18.37 21.12
CA LEU A 32 -0.52 -17.25 21.33
C LEU A 32 -1.05 -16.26 22.39
N MET A 33 -2.37 -16.06 22.48
CA MET A 33 -2.97 -15.21 23.51
C MET A 33 -2.81 -15.77 24.92
N GLY A 34 -2.73 -17.10 25.06
CA GLY A 34 -2.46 -17.76 26.35
C GLY A 34 -0.99 -17.85 26.71
N LYS A 35 -0.07 -17.31 25.90
CA LYS A 35 1.37 -17.42 26.13
C LYS A 35 1.91 -16.19 26.85
N GLU A 36 2.83 -16.41 27.78
CA GLU A 36 3.50 -15.32 28.52
C GLU A 36 4.41 -14.48 27.60
N ASN A 37 4.40 -13.17 27.83
CA ASN A 37 5.26 -12.22 27.13
C ASN A 37 6.67 -12.23 27.75
N MET A 38 7.61 -12.89 27.07
CA MET A 38 9.01 -12.92 27.46
C MET A 38 9.73 -11.66 26.97
N MET A 39 10.03 -10.75 27.91
CA MET A 39 10.75 -9.50 27.65
C MET A 39 12.23 -9.63 28.04
N PRO A 40 13.19 -9.34 27.14
CA PRO A 40 14.61 -9.33 27.49
C PRO A 40 14.92 -8.22 28.50
N VAL A 41 15.83 -8.49 29.45
CA VAL A 41 16.25 -7.50 30.46
C VAL A 41 16.92 -6.26 29.84
N THR A 42 17.57 -6.44 28.68
CA THR A 42 18.24 -5.36 27.94
C THR A 42 17.31 -4.58 27.01
N ALA A 43 16.05 -5.00 26.87
CA ALA A 43 15.11 -4.37 25.95
C ALA A 43 14.45 -3.12 26.56
N ARG A 44 14.20 -2.12 25.72
CA ARG A 44 13.39 -0.95 26.09
C ARG A 44 11.90 -1.33 26.01
N GLY A 45 11.30 -1.63 27.16
CA GLY A 45 9.95 -2.18 27.26
C GLY A 45 8.85 -1.39 26.53
N THR A 46 8.90 -0.05 26.59
CA THR A 46 7.90 0.81 25.95
C THR A 46 7.93 0.70 24.42
N GLY A 47 9.11 0.79 23.80
CA GLY A 47 9.25 0.67 22.34
C GLY A 47 8.89 -0.73 21.83
N PHE A 48 9.30 -1.77 22.55
CA PHE A 48 9.08 -3.16 22.15
C PHE A 48 7.61 -3.58 22.21
N MET A 49 6.87 -3.11 23.23
CA MET A 49 5.45 -3.44 23.38
C MET A 49 4.54 -2.54 22.53
N LEU A 50 4.89 -1.26 22.37
CA LEU A 50 4.03 -0.29 21.67
C LEU A 50 4.16 -0.40 20.14
N ALA A 51 5.34 -0.77 19.63
CA ALA A 51 5.58 -0.95 18.19
C ALA A 51 4.52 -1.82 17.48
N PRO A 52 4.25 -3.07 17.91
CA PRO A 52 3.25 -3.91 17.25
C PRO A 52 1.81 -3.37 17.37
N VAL A 53 1.49 -2.66 18.46
CA VAL A 53 0.16 -2.06 18.66
C VAL A 53 -0.06 -0.91 17.68
N ILE A 54 0.92 -0.02 17.53
CA ILE A 54 0.86 1.09 16.56
C ILE A 54 0.80 0.54 15.13
N ALA A 55 1.62 -0.48 14.81
CA ALA A 55 1.61 -1.12 13.49
C ALA A 55 0.23 -1.69 13.13
N LEU A 56 -0.42 -2.36 14.09
CA LEU A 56 -1.75 -2.93 13.90
C LEU A 56 -2.80 -1.82 13.76
N GLY A 57 -2.73 -0.76 14.57
CA GLY A 57 -3.60 0.40 14.48
C GLY A 57 -3.51 1.10 13.12
N ALA A 58 -2.29 1.39 12.65
CA ALA A 58 -2.07 2.03 11.36
C ALA A 58 -2.59 1.17 10.19
N THR A 59 -2.36 -0.14 10.23
CA THR A 59 -2.87 -1.06 9.21
C THR A 59 -4.40 -1.14 9.24
N GLY A 60 -5.01 -1.12 10.43
CA GLY A 60 -6.47 -1.10 10.60
C GLY A 60 -7.10 0.17 10.04
N VAL A 61 -6.50 1.34 10.29
CA VAL A 61 -6.94 2.61 9.71
C VAL A 61 -6.80 2.60 8.19
N ALA A 62 -5.67 2.13 7.66
CA ALA A 62 -5.46 1.99 6.22
C ALA A 62 -6.54 1.09 5.57
N ALA A 63 -6.85 -0.05 6.21
CA ALA A 63 -7.89 -0.95 5.74
C ALA A 63 -9.29 -0.32 5.77
N ALA A 64 -9.61 0.47 6.80
CA ALA A 64 -10.89 1.18 6.89
C ALA A 64 -11.03 2.25 5.80
N VAL A 65 -9.98 3.01 5.51
CA VAL A 65 -9.95 4.01 4.42
C VAL A 65 -10.15 3.32 3.07
N LEU A 66 -9.43 2.23 2.80
CA LEU A 66 -9.56 1.46 1.55
C LEU A 66 -10.96 0.85 1.41
N TRP A 67 -11.52 0.29 2.47
CA TRP A 67 -12.88 -0.23 2.47
C TRP A 67 -13.92 0.86 2.19
N GLY A 68 -13.76 2.04 2.81
CA GLY A 68 -14.61 3.20 2.57
C GLY A 68 -14.60 3.65 1.11
N ALA A 69 -13.43 3.69 0.48
CA ALA A 69 -13.27 4.04 -0.93
C ALA A 69 -13.95 3.03 -1.89
N ILE A 70 -13.96 1.74 -1.54
CA ILE A 70 -14.62 0.69 -2.34
C ILE A 70 -16.15 0.78 -2.22
N VAL A 71 -16.67 1.00 -1.01
CA VAL A 71 -18.12 0.97 -0.74
C VAL A 71 -18.82 2.25 -1.22
N ARG A 72 -18.15 3.40 -1.19
CA ARG A 72 -18.70 4.69 -1.64
C ARG A 72 -17.71 5.43 -2.54
N PRO A 73 -17.63 5.08 -3.83
CA PRO A 73 -16.75 5.76 -4.78
C PRO A 73 -17.12 7.24 -5.00
N ASP A 74 -18.37 7.61 -4.73
CA ASP A 74 -18.90 8.97 -4.93
C ASP A 74 -18.85 9.83 -3.65
N GLY A 75 -18.46 9.24 -2.52
CA GLY A 75 -18.21 9.99 -1.29
C GLY A 75 -16.93 10.78 -1.44
N GLY A 76 -16.95 12.08 -1.13
CA GLY A 76 -15.76 12.95 -1.16
C GLY A 76 -14.59 12.42 -0.31
N PHE A 77 -13.50 13.20 -0.26
CA PHE A 77 -12.19 12.87 0.32
C PHE A 77 -12.24 12.12 1.68
N ILE A 78 -12.26 10.79 1.66
CA ILE A 78 -12.14 9.91 2.85
C ILE A 78 -10.66 9.53 3.11
N GLY A 79 -9.80 9.68 2.11
CA GLY A 79 -8.36 9.54 2.22
C GLY A 79 -7.72 9.51 0.83
N ASP A 80 -6.69 10.33 0.63
CA ASP A 80 -5.93 10.33 -0.63
C ASP A 80 -5.11 9.05 -0.76
N LEU A 81 -4.77 8.69 -2.00
CA LEU A 81 -3.80 7.65 -2.31
C LEU A 81 -2.49 7.87 -1.53
N ILE A 82 -2.05 9.13 -1.41
CA ILE A 82 -0.86 9.52 -0.65
C ILE A 82 -1.00 9.17 0.84
N VAL A 83 -2.17 9.44 1.43
CA VAL A 83 -2.42 9.17 2.86
C VAL A 83 -2.36 7.67 3.13
N VAL A 84 -2.96 6.86 2.25
CA VAL A 84 -2.94 5.39 2.39
C VAL A 84 -1.52 4.83 2.30
N ILE A 85 -0.68 5.35 1.41
CA ILE A 85 0.70 4.88 1.26
C ILE A 85 1.52 5.17 2.51
N TYR A 86 1.43 6.39 3.05
CA TYR A 86 2.13 6.73 4.29
C TYR A 86 1.60 5.96 5.50
N LEU A 87 0.29 5.67 5.57
CA LEU A 87 -0.27 4.78 6.57
C LEU A 87 0.32 3.36 6.47
N LEU A 88 0.52 2.85 5.26
CA LEU A 88 1.13 1.53 5.02
C LEU A 88 2.64 1.50 5.26
N MET A 89 3.31 2.65 5.34
CA MET A 89 4.72 2.76 5.74
C MET A 89 4.92 2.61 7.26
N ILE A 90 3.94 3.03 8.07
CA ILE A 90 4.03 3.00 9.54
C ILE A 90 4.32 1.59 10.09
N PRO A 91 3.64 0.50 9.65
CA PRO A 91 3.94 -0.85 10.12
C PRO A 91 5.41 -1.24 9.96
N ALA A 92 6.04 -0.90 8.82
CA ALA A 92 7.44 -1.21 8.54
C ALA A 92 8.41 -0.32 9.34
N LEU A 93 8.02 0.91 9.68
CA LEU A 93 8.78 1.73 10.63
C LEU A 93 8.69 1.19 12.05
N MET A 94 7.51 0.72 12.46
CA MET A 94 7.30 0.14 13.77
C MET A 94 8.03 -1.19 13.95
N THR A 95 8.17 -2.02 12.92
CA THR A 95 9.01 -3.24 12.98
C THR A 95 10.48 -2.91 13.20
N ILE A 96 11.01 -1.88 12.52
CA ILE A 96 12.38 -1.37 12.74
C ILE A 96 12.55 -0.85 14.18
N LEU A 97 11.58 -0.10 14.69
CA LEU A 97 11.60 0.41 16.07
C LEU A 97 11.49 -0.74 17.10
N GLY A 98 10.62 -1.71 16.87
CA GLY A 98 10.50 -2.91 17.70
C GLY A 98 11.80 -3.71 17.73
N ALA A 99 12.41 -3.94 16.56
CA ALA A 99 13.67 -4.66 16.44
C ALA A 99 14.84 -3.92 17.13
N SER A 100 14.95 -2.59 16.94
CA SER A 100 15.99 -1.78 17.59
C SER A 100 15.82 -1.69 19.11
N SER A 101 14.59 -1.77 19.62
CA SER A 101 14.29 -1.76 21.05
C SER A 101 14.57 -3.08 21.79
N SER A 102 14.83 -4.18 21.06
CA SER A 102 15.02 -5.53 21.62
C SER A 102 16.35 -5.76 22.36
N GLY A 103 17.33 -4.85 22.21
CA GLY A 103 18.62 -4.92 22.92
C GLY A 103 19.56 -6.05 22.47
N ASN A 104 19.31 -6.69 21.31
CA ASN A 104 20.13 -7.77 20.77
C ASN A 104 20.86 -7.33 19.47
N PRO A 105 22.19 -7.54 19.33
CA PRO A 105 22.94 -7.21 18.12
C PRO A 105 22.35 -7.78 16.82
N HIS A 106 21.82 -9.01 16.84
CA HIS A 106 21.23 -9.62 15.65
C HIS A 106 19.95 -8.92 15.18
N ALA A 107 19.14 -8.44 16.13
CA ALA A 107 17.94 -7.68 15.82
C ALA A 107 18.29 -6.29 15.25
N ALA A 108 19.36 -5.66 15.73
CA ALA A 108 19.85 -4.39 15.18
C ALA A 108 20.37 -4.53 13.73
N VAL A 109 21.05 -5.64 13.41
CA VAL A 109 21.46 -5.95 12.02
C VAL A 109 20.24 -6.20 11.14
N GLY A 110 19.23 -6.93 11.63
CA GLY A 110 17.95 -7.12 10.94
C GLY A 110 17.24 -5.80 10.64
N ALA A 111 17.12 -4.93 11.64
CA ALA A 111 16.50 -3.60 11.52
C ALA A 111 17.22 -2.73 10.46
N SER A 112 18.56 -2.79 10.41
CA SER A 112 19.35 -2.06 9.42
C SER A 112 19.13 -2.58 7.98
N ARG A 113 18.85 -3.88 7.81
CA ARG A 113 18.50 -4.45 6.50
C ARG A 113 17.09 -4.04 6.09
N GLU A 114 16.14 -4.10 7.01
CA GLU A 114 14.76 -3.69 6.77
C GLU A 114 14.68 -2.19 6.40
N MET A 115 15.43 -1.33 7.10
CA MET A 115 15.54 0.09 6.76
C MET A 115 16.00 0.32 5.32
N LYS A 116 17.04 -0.40 4.86
CA LYS A 116 17.52 -0.28 3.48
C LYS A 116 16.49 -0.77 2.45
N LEU A 117 15.80 -1.87 2.74
CA LEU A 117 14.74 -2.38 1.87
C LEU A 117 13.58 -1.40 1.76
N LEU A 118 13.12 -0.85 2.89
CA LEU A 118 12.03 0.13 2.93
C LEU A 118 12.35 1.34 2.05
N LEU A 119 13.53 1.96 2.25
CA LEU A 119 14.00 3.07 1.42
C LEU A 119 14.13 2.70 -0.06
N SER A 120 14.60 1.48 -0.36
CA SER A 120 14.75 1.02 -1.75
C SER A 120 13.42 0.81 -2.47
N TYR A 121 12.36 0.41 -1.76
CA TYR A 121 11.04 0.17 -2.35
C TYR A 121 10.15 1.43 -2.40
N GLU A 122 10.44 2.45 -1.58
CA GLU A 122 9.67 3.69 -1.57
C GLU A 122 9.81 4.49 -2.87
N LEU A 123 11.04 4.69 -3.36
CA LEU A 123 11.32 5.40 -4.61
C LEU A 123 10.61 4.80 -5.84
N PRO A 124 10.73 3.48 -6.13
CA PRO A 124 10.04 2.89 -7.27
C PRO A 124 8.51 2.91 -7.12
N LEU A 125 7.99 2.77 -5.89
CA LEU A 125 6.54 2.89 -5.65
C LEU A 125 6.03 4.28 -6.02
N LEU A 126 6.70 5.34 -5.57
CA LEU A 126 6.33 6.73 -5.89
C LEU A 126 6.41 7.02 -7.39
N LEU A 127 7.42 6.48 -8.09
CA LEU A 127 7.56 6.65 -9.54
C LEU A 127 6.40 6.01 -10.31
N VAL A 128 6.00 4.78 -9.96
CA VAL A 128 4.87 4.09 -10.61
C VAL A 128 3.57 4.85 -10.41
N ILE A 129 3.35 5.38 -9.21
CA ILE A 129 2.15 6.16 -8.90
C ILE A 129 2.14 7.48 -9.67
N LEU A 130 3.27 8.19 -9.76
CA LEU A 130 3.38 9.42 -10.52
C LEU A 130 2.95 9.21 -11.98
N VAL A 131 3.40 8.13 -12.60
CA VAL A 131 3.01 7.75 -13.96
C VAL A 131 1.51 7.46 -14.06
N ALA A 132 0.94 6.72 -13.08
CA ALA A 132 -0.49 6.41 -13.05
C ALA A 132 -1.35 7.68 -12.91
N VAL A 133 -0.97 8.60 -12.02
CA VAL A 133 -1.66 9.87 -11.81
C VAL A 133 -1.57 10.75 -13.06
N ALA A 134 -0.38 10.89 -13.66
CA ALA A 134 -0.20 11.65 -14.89
C ALA A 134 -1.07 11.13 -16.04
N ARG A 135 -1.18 9.80 -16.19
CA ARG A 135 -2.08 9.17 -17.18
C ARG A 135 -3.56 9.41 -16.87
N SER A 136 -3.95 9.35 -15.59
CA SER A 136 -5.32 9.65 -15.18
C SER A 136 -5.69 11.12 -15.45
N ALA A 137 -4.76 12.06 -15.20
CA ALA A 137 -4.94 13.48 -15.47
C ALA A 137 -5.06 13.76 -16.98
N ALA A 138 -4.22 13.10 -17.79
CA ALA A 138 -4.28 13.22 -19.25
C ALA A 138 -5.62 12.73 -19.83
N THR A 139 -6.18 11.65 -19.27
CA THR A 139 -7.48 11.09 -19.69
C THR A 139 -8.66 11.89 -19.18
N ALA A 140 -8.57 12.50 -17.99
CA ALA A 140 -9.65 13.30 -17.39
C ALA A 140 -9.78 14.72 -17.95
N GLY A 141 -8.69 15.37 -18.40
CA GLY A 141 -8.70 16.80 -18.77
C GLY A 141 -8.17 17.16 -20.17
N GLY A 142 -7.41 16.29 -20.84
CA GLY A 142 -6.65 16.65 -22.05
C GLY A 142 -7.26 16.17 -23.37
N GLY A 143 -7.88 14.99 -23.39
CA GLY A 143 -8.34 14.35 -24.64
C GLY A 143 -9.42 15.14 -25.39
N TRP A 144 -10.32 15.81 -24.66
CA TRP A 144 -11.38 16.63 -25.27
C TRP A 144 -10.87 18.00 -25.72
N ARG A 145 -10.01 18.67 -24.93
CA ARG A 145 -9.48 20.01 -25.26
C ARG A 145 -8.52 19.98 -26.44
N ILE A 146 -7.67 18.96 -26.54
CA ILE A 146 -6.72 18.83 -27.66
C ILE A 146 -7.46 18.46 -28.96
N ARG A 147 -8.53 17.64 -28.92
CA ARG A 147 -9.34 17.34 -30.10
C ARG A 147 -10.21 18.53 -30.55
N GLN A 148 -10.67 19.38 -29.64
CA GLN A 148 -11.41 20.59 -29.99
C GLN A 148 -10.53 21.69 -30.60
N GLY A 149 -9.32 21.89 -30.06
CA GLY A 149 -8.35 22.81 -30.66
C GLY A 149 -7.95 22.39 -32.09
N ALA A 150 -7.80 21.09 -32.33
CA ALA A 150 -7.50 20.56 -33.66
C ALA A 150 -8.67 20.72 -34.66
N ARG A 151 -9.93 20.52 -34.22
CA ARG A 151 -11.11 20.76 -35.07
C ARG A 151 -11.37 22.24 -35.34
N ALA A 152 -11.10 23.12 -34.38
CA ALA A 152 -11.23 24.57 -34.57
C ALA A 152 -10.20 25.10 -35.59
N GLY A 153 -8.96 24.60 -35.57
CA GLY A 153 -7.93 24.98 -36.56
C GLY A 153 -8.15 24.41 -37.97
N LEU A 154 -8.89 23.30 -38.11
CA LEU A 154 -9.25 22.72 -39.41
C LEU A 154 -10.44 23.43 -40.07
N GLY A 155 -11.39 23.94 -39.28
CA GLY A 155 -12.52 24.72 -39.79
C GLY A 155 -12.09 26.06 -40.42
N ASP A 156 -11.13 26.75 -39.79
CA ASP A 156 -10.64 28.06 -40.26
C ASP A 156 -9.81 27.95 -41.57
N ARG A 157 -9.11 26.83 -41.78
CA ARG A 157 -8.37 26.57 -43.03
C ARG A 157 -9.28 26.17 -44.20
N MET A 158 -10.37 25.45 -43.96
CA MET A 158 -11.37 25.17 -45.00
C MET A 158 -12.17 26.42 -45.39
N GLY A 159 -12.49 27.29 -44.42
CA GLY A 159 -13.16 28.57 -44.69
C GLY A 159 -12.34 29.49 -45.61
N ARG A 160 -11.01 29.59 -45.39
CA ARG A 160 -10.12 30.37 -46.27
C ARG A 160 -9.97 29.79 -47.67
N GLN A 161 -9.90 28.46 -47.81
CA GLN A 161 -9.79 27.83 -49.13
C GLN A 161 -11.08 27.94 -49.96
N SER A 162 -12.25 28.06 -49.34
CA SER A 162 -13.49 28.28 -50.07
C SER A 162 -13.64 29.72 -50.55
N VAL A 163 -13.10 30.70 -49.82
CA VAL A 163 -13.14 32.13 -50.20
C VAL A 163 -12.11 32.47 -51.29
N GLU A 164 -10.99 31.76 -51.35
CA GLU A 164 -9.96 31.92 -52.41
C GLU A 164 -10.39 31.30 -53.76
N ARG A 165 -11.36 30.37 -53.75
CA ARG A 165 -11.83 29.67 -54.97
C ARG A 165 -12.98 30.37 -55.69
N ASP A 166 -13.64 31.33 -55.02
CA ASP A 166 -14.75 32.14 -55.54
C ASP A 166 -14.32 33.55 -56.02
N ARG A 167 -13.01 33.79 -56.18
CA ARG A 167 -12.43 34.99 -56.82
C ARG A 167 -11.70 34.61 -58.10
#